data_AF-A0A847EC06-F1
#
_entry.id   AF-A0A847EC06-F1
#
_cell.length_a   1.000
_cell.length_b   1.000
_cell.length_c   1.000
_cell.angle_alpha   90.00
_cell.angle_beta   90.00
_cell.angle_gamma   90.00
#
_symmetry.space_group_name_H-M   'P 1'
#
loop_
_entity.id
_entity.type
_entity.pdbx_description
1 polymer ?
#
loop_
_entity_poly.entity_id
_entity_poly.type
_entity_poly.pdbx_seq_one_letter_code
_entity_poly.pdbx_strand_id
1 'polypeptide(L)'
;MVDALDSAEYSGSLIILLNEGVGFVKRNMKTRWKKTANSRIEMPDYCERSVFEALVNALIHRDYTVLGSEVHIDIYDDRLTIHSPGGMADGTRIQERDISNVSSTRRNPVLADIFGRLGYMERQGSGFKKITETYYAAHNYREELEPKFYSDASSFQVTLYNLNYGQTIGFNENQLFEEQKPVVSDENQLFESLLLSLKAKKATKEAMVTLYRQFGFDTAFARADIMRLTGVTSSPAGALIDKLKAAGLVEPVTGQGKGKYQFVMPIEEN
;
A
#
# COMPACT_ATOMS: atom_id res chain seq x y z
N MET A 1 34.34 6.87 11.73
CA MET A 1 32.98 6.33 11.93
C MET A 1 32.07 7.54 11.88
N VAL A 2 31.02 7.50 11.06
CA VAL A 2 30.07 8.62 10.92
C VAL A 2 28.85 8.25 11.75
N ASP A 3 28.48 9.09 12.72
CA ASP A 3 27.39 8.79 13.66
C ASP A 3 26.01 9.18 13.10
N ALA A 4 25.94 10.23 12.28
CA ALA A 4 24.74 10.65 11.56
C ALA A 4 25.12 11.36 10.24
N LEU A 5 24.24 11.28 9.24
CA LEU A 5 24.41 11.96 7.95
C LEU A 5 23.88 13.40 7.97
N ASP A 6 22.84 13.65 8.76
CA ASP A 6 22.24 14.95 9.01
C ASP A 6 21.62 14.95 10.42
N SER A 7 21.61 16.11 11.08
CA SER A 7 21.03 16.30 12.41
C SER A 7 20.59 17.73 12.60
N ALA A 8 19.40 17.94 13.16
CA ALA A 8 18.88 19.27 13.47
C ALA A 8 18.01 19.25 14.72
N GLU A 9 18.10 20.30 15.52
CA GLU A 9 17.25 20.57 16.68
C GLU A 9 16.45 21.85 16.41
N TYR A 10 15.15 21.82 16.72
CA TYR A 10 14.25 22.93 16.45
C TYR A 10 13.54 23.37 17.72
N SER A 11 13.39 24.69 17.89
CA SER A 11 12.64 25.29 18.99
C SER A 11 11.68 26.36 18.45
N GLY A 12 10.57 26.60 19.14
CA GLY A 12 9.58 27.58 18.75
C GLY A 12 8.15 27.14 19.01
N SER A 13 7.20 27.72 18.26
CA SER A 13 5.79 27.33 18.34
C SER A 13 5.56 25.96 17.73
N LEU A 14 4.48 25.27 18.12
CA LEU A 14 4.12 23.96 17.56
C LEU A 14 3.97 23.97 16.04
N ILE A 15 3.61 25.11 15.46
CA ILE A 15 3.49 25.28 14.00
C ILE A 15 4.87 25.32 13.34
N ILE A 16 5.83 26.00 13.95
CA ILE A 16 7.23 26.00 13.50
C ILE A 16 7.78 24.57 13.60
N LEU A 17 7.60 23.91 14.74
CA LEU A 17 8.08 22.53 14.94
C LEU A 17 7.48 21.55 13.93
N LEU A 18 6.18 21.68 13.62
CA LEU A 18 5.54 20.86 12.58
C LEU A 18 6.17 21.11 11.20
N ASN A 19 6.31 22.37 10.80
CA ASN A 19 6.86 22.72 9.49
C ASN A 19 8.32 22.31 9.34
N GLU A 20 9.15 22.55 10.36
CA GLU A 20 10.55 22.17 10.37
C GLU A 20 10.72 20.64 10.42
N GLY A 21 9.89 19.93 11.18
CA GLY A 21 9.89 18.46 11.22
C GLY A 21 9.54 17.85 9.86
N VAL A 22 8.47 18.33 9.22
CA VAL A 22 8.09 17.90 7.86
C VAL A 22 9.18 18.28 6.85
N GLY A 23 9.74 19.49 6.96
CA GLY A 23 10.83 19.96 6.12
C GLY A 23 12.08 19.11 6.25
N PHE A 24 12.47 18.73 7.46
CA PHE A 24 13.60 17.86 7.73
C PHE A 24 13.43 16.49 7.09
N VAL A 25 12.26 15.86 7.26
CA VAL A 25 11.95 14.57 6.62
C VAL A 25 11.98 14.70 5.10
N LYS A 26 11.41 15.78 4.54
CA LYS A 26 11.42 16.02 3.10
C LYS A 26 12.81 16.23 2.52
N ARG A 27 13.72 16.90 3.24
CA ARG A 27 15.11 17.10 2.80
C ARG A 27 15.94 15.82 2.84
N ASN A 28 15.61 14.91 3.76
CA ASN A 28 16.36 13.67 3.98
C ASN A 28 15.73 12.42 3.33
N MET A 29 14.50 12.51 2.83
CA MET A 29 13.91 11.47 2.00
C MET A 29 14.34 11.63 0.54
N LYS A 30 14.46 10.51 -0.19
CA LYS A 30 14.66 10.53 -1.63
C LYS A 30 13.32 10.35 -2.34
N THR A 31 13.19 10.96 -3.50
CA THR A 31 12.05 10.74 -4.40
C THR A 31 12.54 10.12 -5.68
N ARG A 32 12.24 8.83 -5.86
CA ARG A 32 12.43 8.17 -7.15
C ARG A 32 11.32 8.61 -8.09
N TRP A 33 11.56 8.52 -9.38
CA TRP A 33 10.52 8.76 -10.37
C TRP A 33 10.67 7.82 -11.56
N LYS A 34 9.54 7.42 -12.13
CA LYS A 34 9.45 6.60 -13.34
C LYS A 34 8.70 7.40 -14.41
N LYS A 35 9.27 7.53 -15.60
CA LYS A 35 8.60 8.18 -16.73
C LYS A 35 7.50 7.26 -17.28
N THR A 36 6.31 7.80 -17.50
CA THR A 36 5.21 7.13 -18.21
C THR A 36 5.10 7.71 -19.62
N ALA A 37 4.19 7.18 -20.45
CA ALA A 37 4.00 7.64 -21.82
C ALA A 37 3.79 9.17 -21.91
N ASN A 38 3.02 9.73 -20.99
CA ASN A 38 2.62 11.15 -21.00
C ASN A 38 2.96 11.92 -19.70
N SER A 39 3.58 11.28 -18.69
CA SER A 39 3.83 11.89 -17.38
C SER A 39 5.02 11.25 -16.64
N ARG A 40 5.15 11.51 -15.34
CA ARG A 40 6.04 10.80 -14.41
C ARG A 40 5.25 10.36 -13.18
N ILE A 41 5.57 9.18 -12.66
CA ILE A 41 5.12 8.72 -11.35
C ILE A 41 6.25 8.98 -10.37
N GLU A 42 5.97 9.75 -9.32
CA GLU A 42 6.89 9.97 -8.22
C GLU A 42 6.67 8.91 -7.14
N MET A 43 7.78 8.40 -6.62
CA MET A 43 7.85 7.36 -5.60
C MET A 43 8.75 7.90 -4.48
N PRO A 44 8.22 8.74 -3.59
CA PRO A 44 8.96 9.19 -2.41
C PRO A 44 9.24 8.00 -1.47
N ASP A 45 10.31 8.07 -0.71
CA ASP A 45 10.65 7.04 0.29
C ASP A 45 9.54 6.90 1.34
N TYR A 46 8.87 8.01 1.69
CA TYR A 46 7.74 8.03 2.62
C TYR A 46 6.60 8.89 2.04
N CYS A 47 5.35 8.48 2.29
CA CYS A 47 4.20 9.29 1.91
C CYS A 47 4.13 10.59 2.73
N GLU A 48 4.20 11.76 2.07
CA GLU A 48 4.21 13.07 2.74
C GLU A 48 3.00 13.27 3.67
N ARG A 49 1.81 12.81 3.26
CA ARG A 49 0.59 12.89 4.08
C ARG A 49 0.70 12.06 5.36
N SER A 50 1.28 10.87 5.30
CA SER A 50 1.48 10.01 6.47
C SER A 50 2.50 10.61 7.44
N VAL A 51 3.59 11.20 6.92
CA VAL A 51 4.58 11.91 7.73
C VAL A 51 3.93 13.09 8.45
N PHE A 52 3.16 13.90 7.72
CA PHE A 52 2.45 15.05 8.28
C PHE A 52 1.48 14.62 9.40
N GLU A 53 0.64 13.62 9.14
CA GLU A 53 -0.35 13.12 10.11
C GLU A 53 0.33 12.53 11.35
N ALA A 54 1.42 11.78 11.17
CA ALA A 54 2.20 11.21 12.27
C ALA A 54 2.84 12.30 13.14
N LEU A 55 3.40 13.35 12.54
CA LEU A 55 4.00 14.48 13.27
C LEU A 55 2.95 15.32 14.00
N VAL A 56 1.80 15.59 13.37
CA VAL A 56 0.68 16.27 14.05
C VAL A 56 0.25 15.46 15.27
N ASN A 57 0.06 14.15 15.12
CA ASN A 57 -0.33 13.30 16.24
C ASN A 57 0.74 13.27 17.33
N ALA A 58 2.02 13.17 16.96
CA ALA A 58 3.13 13.21 17.90
C ALA A 58 3.17 14.50 18.70
N LEU A 59 2.96 15.67 18.08
CA LEU A 59 2.98 16.97 18.76
C LEU A 59 1.71 17.22 19.61
N ILE A 60 0.53 16.84 19.11
CA ILE A 60 -0.74 17.15 19.79
C ILE A 60 -1.04 16.20 20.94
N HIS A 61 -0.69 14.93 20.76
CA HIS A 61 -0.90 13.94 21.80
C HIS A 61 0.29 13.79 22.74
N ARG A 62 1.39 14.53 22.54
CA ARG A 62 2.54 14.57 23.48
C ARG A 62 2.10 14.84 24.92
N ASP A 63 2.70 14.13 25.87
CA ASP A 63 2.59 14.46 27.28
C ASP A 63 3.51 15.64 27.63
N TYR A 64 2.90 16.83 27.74
CA TYR A 64 3.61 18.06 28.10
C TYR A 64 4.00 18.15 29.57
N THR A 65 3.59 17.20 30.42
CA THR A 65 4.03 17.13 31.82
C THR A 65 5.42 16.50 31.96
N VAL A 66 5.88 15.75 30.96
CA VAL A 66 7.24 15.19 30.91
C VAL A 66 8.21 16.28 30.44
N LEU A 67 8.84 16.93 31.43
CA LEU A 67 9.83 17.99 31.20
C LEU A 67 11.17 17.41 30.72
N GLY A 68 11.85 18.14 29.83
CA GLY A 68 13.17 17.76 29.30
C GLY A 68 13.14 16.61 28.28
N SER A 69 11.96 16.19 27.82
CA SER A 69 11.79 15.20 26.75
C SER A 69 11.24 15.85 25.48
N GLU A 70 11.43 15.23 24.32
CA GLU A 70 11.15 15.85 23.02
C GLU A 70 10.52 14.83 22.06
N VAL A 71 9.93 15.34 20.98
CA VAL A 71 9.54 14.48 19.85
C VAL A 71 10.79 14.24 19.01
N HIS A 72 11.18 12.98 18.84
CA HIS A 72 12.34 12.61 18.04
C HIS A 72 11.91 12.06 16.69
N ILE A 73 12.68 12.42 15.66
CA ILE A 73 12.52 11.94 14.29
C ILE A 73 13.85 11.29 13.90
N ASP A 74 13.85 9.96 13.76
CA ASP A 74 15.03 9.22 13.32
C ASP A 74 14.78 8.64 11.94
N ILE A 75 15.71 8.90 11.02
CA ILE A 75 15.63 8.44 9.63
C ILE A 75 16.76 7.44 9.41
N TYR A 76 16.36 6.19 9.17
CA TYR A 76 17.24 5.08 8.82
C TYR A 76 17.11 4.79 7.32
N ASP A 77 18.00 3.97 6.78
CA ASP A 77 17.94 3.57 5.37
C ASP A 77 16.58 2.90 5.02
N ASP A 78 16.05 2.10 5.93
CA ASP A 78 14.86 1.26 5.73
C ASP A 78 13.56 1.84 6.31
N ARG A 79 13.63 2.84 7.20
CA ARG A 79 12.46 3.36 7.91
C ARG A 79 12.68 4.74 8.51
N LEU A 80 11.59 5.42 8.78
CA LEU A 80 11.47 6.63 9.57
C LEU A 80 10.74 6.30 10.87
N THR A 81 11.27 6.70 12.01
CA THR A 81 10.58 6.58 13.31
C THR A 81 10.30 7.95 13.89
N ILE A 82 9.07 8.14 14.37
CA ILE A 82 8.65 9.34 15.10
C ILE A 82 8.27 8.90 16.50
N HIS A 83 9.05 9.31 17.48
CA HIS A 83 8.83 9.02 18.90
C HIS A 83 8.26 10.25 19.61
N SER A 84 7.19 10.06 20.40
CA SER A 84 6.59 11.12 21.21
C SER A 84 6.46 10.68 22.68
N PRO A 85 6.76 11.57 23.64
CA PRO A 85 6.54 11.32 25.06
C PRO A 85 5.06 11.13 25.40
N GLY A 86 4.79 10.14 26.24
CA GLY A 86 3.48 9.74 26.73
C GLY A 86 2.81 8.66 25.89
N GLY A 87 2.27 7.64 26.58
CA GLY A 87 1.50 6.56 25.94
C GLY A 87 0.11 6.96 25.47
N MET A 88 -0.77 5.98 25.22
CA MET A 88 -2.18 6.25 24.94
C MET A 88 -2.85 6.95 26.12
N ALA A 89 -3.74 7.91 25.83
CA ALA A 89 -4.38 8.74 26.86
C ALA A 89 -5.31 7.96 27.81
N ASP A 90 -5.80 6.79 27.38
CA ASP A 90 -6.63 5.90 28.19
C ASP A 90 -5.83 4.77 28.87
N GLY A 91 -4.49 4.82 28.78
CA GLY A 91 -3.59 3.82 29.37
C GLY A 91 -3.51 2.50 28.61
N THR A 92 -4.22 2.35 27.49
CA THR A 92 -4.13 1.15 26.66
C THR A 92 -2.85 1.10 25.83
N ARG A 93 -2.58 -0.06 25.24
CA ARG A 93 -1.46 -0.25 24.32
C ARG A 93 -1.99 -0.30 22.89
N ILE A 94 -1.44 0.50 21.99
CA ILE A 94 -1.93 0.59 20.62
C ILE A 94 -1.82 -0.74 19.88
N GLN A 95 -0.78 -1.52 20.16
CA GLN A 95 -0.57 -2.86 19.61
C GLN A 95 -1.62 -3.90 20.04
N GLU A 96 -2.46 -3.58 21.02
CA GLU A 96 -3.55 -4.45 21.51
C GLU A 96 -4.93 -3.98 20.98
N ARG A 97 -4.95 -3.00 20.06
CA ARG A 97 -6.18 -2.40 19.54
C ARG A 97 -6.34 -2.61 18.05
N ASP A 98 -7.60 -2.57 17.63
CA ASP A 98 -7.95 -2.42 16.22
C ASP A 98 -7.63 -0.99 15.75
N ILE A 99 -6.57 -0.85 14.95
CA ILE A 99 -6.07 0.42 14.41
C ILE A 99 -7.16 1.14 13.59
N SER A 100 -8.08 0.39 12.96
CA SER A 100 -9.17 0.97 12.17
C SER A 100 -10.26 1.63 13.01
N ASN A 101 -10.31 1.32 14.31
CA ASN A 101 -11.36 1.74 15.24
C ASN A 101 -10.79 2.28 16.56
N VAL A 102 -9.79 3.16 16.47
CA VAL A 102 -9.23 3.87 17.63
C VAL A 102 -9.90 5.23 17.79
N SER A 103 -10.55 5.44 18.93
CA SER A 103 -11.17 6.74 19.22
C SER A 103 -10.11 7.82 19.49
N SER A 104 -10.38 9.05 19.04
CA SER A 104 -9.52 10.19 19.32
C SER A 104 -9.74 10.70 20.75
N THR A 105 -8.95 10.19 21.70
CA THR A 105 -8.88 10.74 23.05
C THR A 105 -7.90 11.91 23.09
N ARG A 106 -8.40 13.12 23.35
CA ARG A 106 -7.62 14.35 23.36
C ARG A 106 -7.00 14.57 24.74
N ARG A 107 -5.68 14.43 24.85
CA ARG A 107 -4.94 14.73 26.11
C ARG A 107 -5.02 16.22 26.45
N ASN A 108 -4.87 17.09 25.46
CA ASN A 108 -5.06 18.53 25.61
C ASN A 108 -6.14 19.03 24.63
N PRO A 109 -7.38 19.26 25.11
CA PRO A 109 -8.48 19.72 24.27
C PRO A 109 -8.24 21.09 23.60
N VAL A 110 -7.47 21.98 24.24
CA VAL A 110 -7.18 23.32 23.71
C VAL A 110 -6.25 23.23 22.50
N LEU A 111 -5.15 22.48 22.63
CA LEU A 111 -4.23 22.25 21.50
C LEU A 111 -4.93 21.53 20.34
N ALA A 112 -5.72 20.51 20.66
CA ALA A 112 -6.52 19.78 19.69
C ALA A 112 -7.52 20.68 18.96
N ASP A 113 -8.18 21.62 19.65
CA ASP A 113 -9.12 22.55 19.02
C ASP A 113 -8.42 23.53 18.08
N ILE A 114 -7.26 24.06 18.48
CA ILE A 114 -6.46 24.96 17.63
C ILE A 114 -6.06 24.24 16.34
N PHE A 115 -5.49 23.04 16.42
CA PHE A 115 -5.07 22.28 15.24
C PHE A 115 -6.25 21.81 14.39
N GLY A 116 -7.40 21.55 15.01
CA GLY A 116 -8.66 21.30 14.31
C GLY A 116 -9.11 22.52 13.48
N ARG A 117 -9.04 23.73 14.05
CA ARG A 117 -9.41 24.97 13.35
C ARG A 117 -8.43 25.35 12.24
N LEU A 118 -7.15 25.01 12.40
CA LEU A 118 -6.12 25.18 11.36
C LEU A 118 -6.27 24.16 10.22
N GLY A 119 -7.14 23.15 10.35
CA GLY A 119 -7.32 22.10 9.34
C GLY A 119 -6.20 21.05 9.33
N TYR A 120 -5.35 21.02 10.35
CA TYR A 120 -4.23 20.08 10.45
C TYR A 120 -4.61 18.76 11.09
N MET A 121 -5.72 18.71 11.83
CA MET A 121 -6.20 17.50 12.49
C MET A 121 -7.72 17.37 12.38
N GLU A 122 -8.21 16.16 12.15
CA GLU A 122 -9.63 15.86 12.18
C GLU A 122 -10.10 15.39 13.56
N ARG A 123 -11.38 15.64 13.87
CA ARG A 123 -11.95 15.35 15.18
C ARG A 123 -12.42 13.90 15.36
N GLN A 124 -12.33 13.05 14.34
CA GLN A 124 -12.97 11.74 14.27
C GLN A 124 -12.05 10.52 14.52
N GLY A 125 -10.77 10.71 14.85
CA GLY A 125 -9.86 9.56 15.07
C GLY A 125 -9.40 8.87 13.78
N SER A 126 -9.51 9.55 12.64
CA SER A 126 -9.11 9.04 11.32
C SER A 126 -7.58 9.01 11.09
N GLY A 127 -6.78 9.52 12.03
CA GLY A 127 -5.33 9.72 11.84
C GLY A 127 -4.56 8.44 11.49
N PHE A 128 -4.80 7.35 12.23
CA PHE A 128 -4.16 6.06 11.94
C PHE A 128 -4.55 5.52 10.57
N LYS A 129 -5.85 5.55 10.28
CA LYS A 129 -6.41 5.11 8.99
C LYS A 129 -5.82 5.90 7.82
N LYS A 130 -5.66 7.22 7.95
CA LYS A 130 -5.02 8.04 6.92
C LYS A 130 -3.57 7.66 6.68
N ILE A 131 -2.83 7.38 7.75
CA ILE A 131 -1.43 6.96 7.66
C ILE A 131 -1.34 5.65 6.85
N THR A 132 -2.17 4.65 7.19
CA THR A 132 -2.15 3.34 6.53
C THR A 132 -2.71 3.39 5.11
N GLU A 133 -3.87 4.04 4.88
CA GLU A 133 -4.48 4.19 3.55
C GLU A 133 -3.56 4.92 2.56
N THR A 134 -2.84 5.93 3.01
CA THR A 134 -1.89 6.64 2.14
C THR A 134 -0.72 5.73 1.75
N TYR A 135 -0.28 4.82 2.63
CA TYR A 135 0.72 3.81 2.29
C TYR A 135 0.14 2.79 1.31
N TYR A 136 -1.05 2.26 1.58
CA TYR A 136 -1.74 1.32 0.68
C TYR A 136 -1.96 1.87 -0.73
N ALA A 137 -2.18 3.19 -0.85
CA ALA A 137 -2.36 3.86 -2.13
C ALA A 137 -1.03 4.16 -2.88
N ALA A 138 0.13 3.95 -2.26
CA ALA A 138 1.42 4.24 -2.88
C ALA A 138 1.80 3.18 -3.93
N HIS A 139 2.35 3.62 -5.05
CA HIS A 139 2.65 2.74 -6.20
C HIS A 139 3.63 1.60 -5.89
N ASN A 140 4.58 1.87 -5.00
CA ASN A 140 5.66 0.98 -4.58
C ASN A 140 5.38 0.28 -3.24
N TYR A 141 4.13 0.32 -2.75
CA TYR A 141 3.73 -0.34 -1.52
C TYR A 141 3.89 -1.85 -1.60
N ARG A 142 4.29 -2.45 -0.47
CA ARG A 142 4.33 -3.90 -0.24
C ARG A 142 3.83 -4.17 1.18
N GLU A 143 3.21 -5.32 1.39
CA GLU A 143 2.55 -5.66 2.66
C GLU A 143 3.51 -5.59 3.86
N GLU A 144 4.77 -5.97 3.69
CA GLU A 144 5.78 -5.89 4.75
C GLU A 144 6.17 -4.46 5.16
N LEU A 145 5.76 -3.46 4.37
CA LEU A 145 6.03 -2.04 4.61
C LEU A 145 4.85 -1.31 5.26
N GLU A 146 3.87 -2.05 5.77
CA GLU A 146 2.76 -1.47 6.52
C GLU A 146 3.28 -0.61 7.69
N PRO A 147 2.77 0.63 7.86
CA PRO A 147 3.09 1.45 9.02
C PRO A 147 2.82 0.73 10.34
N LYS A 148 3.77 0.80 11.28
CA LYS A 148 3.63 0.19 12.60
C LYS A 148 3.49 1.24 13.68
N PHE A 149 2.64 0.93 14.64
CA PHE A 149 2.39 1.76 15.82
C PHE A 149 2.74 0.95 17.06
N TYR A 150 3.46 1.58 17.97
CA TYR A 150 3.81 0.99 19.25
C TYR A 150 3.59 2.01 20.36
N SER A 151 3.10 1.56 21.50
CA SER A 151 3.01 2.40 22.68
C SER A 151 3.23 1.58 23.95
N ASP A 152 3.83 2.24 24.92
CA ASP A 152 3.85 1.78 26.30
C ASP A 152 3.17 2.83 27.20
N ALA A 153 3.39 2.76 28.52
CA ALA A 153 2.79 3.73 29.45
C ALA A 153 3.37 5.15 29.31
N SER A 154 4.59 5.25 28.81
CA SER A 154 5.44 6.44 28.82
C SER A 154 5.78 6.98 27.43
N SER A 155 5.53 6.23 26.36
CA SER A 155 5.91 6.61 25.00
C SER A 155 4.93 6.12 23.94
N PHE A 156 4.94 6.82 22.81
CA PHE A 156 4.28 6.41 21.59
C PHE A 156 5.25 6.53 20.41
N GLN A 157 5.30 5.52 19.55
CA GLN A 157 6.15 5.50 18.37
C GLN A 157 5.34 5.14 17.12
N VAL A 158 5.53 5.92 16.06
CA VAL A 158 5.11 5.59 14.69
C VAL A 158 6.34 5.16 13.90
N THR A 159 6.26 4.05 13.18
CA THR A 159 7.28 3.58 12.25
C THR A 159 6.71 3.56 10.84
N LEU A 160 7.35 4.32 9.95
CA LEU A 160 7.02 4.48 8.55
C LEU A 160 8.14 3.85 7.72
N TYR A 161 7.88 2.75 7.00
CA TYR A 161 8.92 2.06 6.25
C TYR A 161 9.23 2.77 4.93
N ASN A 162 10.49 2.75 4.52
CA ASN A 162 10.93 3.32 3.26
C ASN A 162 10.43 2.44 2.10
N LEU A 163 9.49 2.98 1.32
CA LEU A 163 8.82 2.31 0.20
C LEU A 163 9.77 1.89 -0.93
N ASN A 164 10.93 2.54 -1.01
CA ASN A 164 11.95 2.30 -2.02
C ASN A 164 13.10 1.41 -1.52
N TYR A 165 13.14 1.06 -0.23
CA TYR A 165 14.22 0.28 0.34
C TYR A 165 14.21 -1.16 -0.18
N GLY A 166 15.41 -1.73 -0.38
CA GLY A 166 15.61 -3.08 -0.91
C GLY A 166 15.23 -3.29 -2.38
N GLN A 167 14.75 -2.25 -3.09
CA GLN A 167 14.46 -2.37 -4.52
C GLN A 167 15.75 -2.18 -5.35
N THR A 168 16.20 -3.26 -6.01
CA THR A 168 17.23 -3.18 -7.05
C THR A 168 16.72 -2.41 -8.27
N ILE A 169 17.56 -1.53 -8.84
CA ILE A 169 17.32 -0.83 -10.11
C ILE A 169 17.32 -1.88 -11.23
N GLY A 170 16.19 -2.57 -11.39
CA GLY A 170 15.94 -3.45 -12.53
C GLY A 170 14.97 -2.75 -13.45
N PHE A 171 15.45 -2.20 -14.57
CA PHE A 171 14.62 -1.88 -15.71
C PHE A 171 13.99 -3.19 -16.22
N ASN A 172 12.83 -3.55 -15.67
CA ASN A 172 11.96 -4.50 -16.33
C ASN A 172 11.17 -3.72 -17.39
N GLU A 173 11.65 -3.77 -18.62
CA GLU A 173 10.96 -3.28 -19.83
C GLU A 173 9.56 -3.89 -20.02
N ASN A 174 9.17 -4.88 -19.20
CA ASN A 174 7.87 -5.52 -19.21
C ASN A 174 6.77 -4.80 -18.39
N GLN A 175 7.04 -3.68 -17.72
CA GLN A 175 6.02 -2.87 -17.02
C GLN A 175 5.56 -1.64 -17.83
N LEU A 176 5.41 -1.80 -19.14
CA LEU A 176 4.82 -0.78 -20.03
C LEU A 176 3.31 -0.97 -20.26
N PHE A 177 2.69 -1.96 -19.59
CA PHE A 177 1.25 -2.21 -19.66
C PHE A 177 0.69 -2.67 -18.30
N GLU A 178 0.75 -1.79 -17.30
CA GLU A 178 -0.10 -1.91 -16.10
C GLU A 178 -0.79 -0.56 -15.85
N GLU A 179 -1.71 -0.20 -16.75
CA GLU A 179 -2.80 0.70 -16.41
C GLU A 179 -4.10 -0.08 -16.60
N GLN A 180 -4.94 -0.05 -15.56
CA GLN A 180 -6.20 -0.79 -15.35
C GLN A 180 -6.06 -2.20 -14.76
N LYS A 181 -5.86 -2.27 -13.44
CA LYS A 181 -6.51 -3.31 -12.63
C LYS A 181 -7.35 -2.64 -11.55
N PRO A 182 -8.70 -2.69 -11.66
CA PRO A 182 -9.57 -2.30 -10.56
C PRO A 182 -9.39 -3.29 -9.42
N VAL A 183 -9.59 -2.79 -8.19
CA VAL A 183 -9.79 -3.49 -6.91
C VAL A 183 -9.90 -5.02 -7.06
N VAL A 184 -8.86 -5.76 -6.64
CA VAL A 184 -8.89 -7.22 -6.60
C VAL A 184 -9.89 -7.64 -5.54
N SER A 185 -11.09 -8.05 -5.96
CA SER A 185 -12.09 -8.70 -5.11
C SER A 185 -11.58 -10.07 -4.65
N ASP A 186 -12.08 -10.56 -3.51
CA ASP A 186 -11.80 -11.91 -2.99
C ASP A 186 -12.07 -13.01 -4.06
N GLU A 187 -13.03 -12.77 -4.95
CA GLU A 187 -13.36 -13.63 -6.09
C GLU A 187 -12.18 -13.81 -7.08
N ASN A 188 -11.39 -12.76 -7.33
CA ASN A 188 -10.24 -12.85 -8.23
C ASN A 188 -9.12 -13.71 -7.63
N GLN A 189 -8.91 -13.62 -6.31
CA GLN A 189 -7.92 -14.45 -5.62
C GLN A 189 -8.35 -15.93 -5.62
N LEU A 190 -9.62 -16.19 -5.34
CA LEU A 190 -10.20 -17.54 -5.40
C LEU A 190 -10.06 -18.14 -6.80
N PHE A 191 -10.35 -17.37 -7.86
CA PHE A 191 -10.24 -17.85 -9.22
C PHE A 191 -8.80 -18.14 -9.65
N GLU A 192 -7.84 -17.27 -9.28
CA GLU A 192 -6.42 -17.56 -9.52
C GLU A 192 -5.98 -18.85 -8.80
N SER A 193 -6.46 -19.08 -7.57
CA SER A 193 -6.18 -20.31 -6.83
C SER A 193 -6.76 -21.57 -7.51
N LEU A 194 -7.96 -21.46 -8.10
CA LEU A 194 -8.60 -22.52 -8.88
C LEU A 194 -7.80 -22.85 -10.14
N LEU A 195 -7.34 -21.84 -10.88
CA LEU A 195 -6.49 -22.05 -12.06
C LEU A 195 -5.18 -22.75 -11.70
N LEU A 196 -4.59 -22.40 -10.55
CA LEU A 196 -3.36 -23.01 -10.05
C LEU A 196 -3.57 -24.44 -9.51
N SER A 197 -4.77 -24.80 -9.07
CA SER A 197 -5.09 -26.15 -8.57
C SER A 197 -5.30 -27.18 -9.68
N LEU A 198 -5.58 -26.74 -10.93
CA LEU A 198 -5.81 -27.63 -12.07
C LEU A 198 -4.65 -28.61 -12.32
N LYS A 199 -4.97 -29.82 -12.79
CA LYS A 199 -3.97 -30.83 -13.16
C LYS A 199 -3.32 -30.49 -14.51
N ALA A 200 -2.33 -29.60 -14.50
CA ALA A 200 -1.59 -29.17 -15.69
C ALA A 200 -0.09 -28.94 -15.41
N LYS A 201 0.72 -28.84 -16.46
CA LYS A 201 2.14 -28.47 -16.35
C LYS A 201 2.27 -27.03 -15.84
N LYS A 202 3.36 -26.72 -15.12
CA LYS A 202 3.62 -25.38 -14.56
C LYS A 202 3.42 -24.25 -15.58
N ALA A 203 4.04 -24.37 -16.75
CA ALA A 203 3.91 -23.40 -17.85
C ALA A 203 2.46 -23.22 -18.35
N THR A 204 1.63 -24.26 -18.29
CA THR A 204 0.22 -24.17 -18.67
C THR A 204 -0.60 -23.44 -17.61
N LYS A 205 -0.30 -23.64 -16.33
CA LYS A 205 -0.95 -22.92 -15.22
C LYS A 205 -0.61 -21.43 -15.26
N GLU A 206 0.66 -21.10 -15.47
CA GLU A 206 1.13 -19.72 -15.63
C GLU A 206 0.46 -19.04 -16.83
N ALA A 207 0.31 -19.75 -17.95
CA ALA A 207 -0.42 -19.27 -19.12
C ALA A 207 -1.91 -19.00 -18.82
N MET A 208 -2.57 -19.87 -18.04
CA MET A 208 -3.97 -19.70 -17.62
C MET A 208 -4.14 -18.47 -16.72
N VAL A 209 -3.27 -18.30 -15.72
CA VAL A 209 -3.29 -17.14 -14.81
C VAL A 209 -2.99 -15.84 -15.57
N THR A 210 -2.01 -15.85 -16.48
CA THR A 210 -1.68 -14.69 -17.32
C THR A 210 -2.87 -14.29 -18.20
N LEU A 211 -3.55 -15.29 -18.78
CA LEU A 211 -4.74 -15.08 -19.59
C LEU A 211 -5.87 -14.47 -18.75
N TYR A 212 -6.13 -15.02 -17.56
CA TYR A 212 -7.16 -14.49 -16.65
C TYR A 212 -6.85 -13.06 -16.20
N ARG A 213 -5.61 -12.77 -15.81
CA ARG A 213 -5.18 -11.42 -15.42
C ARG A 213 -5.36 -10.36 -16.50
N GLN A 214 -5.37 -10.77 -17.77
CA GLN A 214 -5.55 -9.86 -18.91
C GLN A 214 -7.03 -9.62 -19.26
N PHE A 215 -7.88 -10.63 -19.10
CA PHE A 215 -9.26 -10.59 -19.58
C PHE A 215 -10.32 -10.50 -18.47
N GLY A 216 -10.01 -10.96 -17.26
CA GLY A 216 -10.98 -11.02 -16.16
C GLY A 216 -12.23 -11.82 -16.52
N PHE A 217 -13.32 -11.60 -15.79
CA PHE A 217 -14.62 -12.23 -16.07
C PHE A 217 -15.38 -11.53 -17.20
N ASP A 218 -15.20 -10.22 -17.37
CA ASP A 218 -16.05 -9.40 -18.25
C ASP A 218 -15.57 -9.33 -19.70
N THR A 219 -14.35 -9.81 -20.01
CA THR A 219 -13.77 -9.69 -21.34
C THR A 219 -13.64 -11.04 -22.03
N ALA A 220 -14.25 -11.17 -23.19
CA ALA A 220 -14.12 -12.35 -24.03
C ALA A 220 -12.76 -12.41 -24.74
N PHE A 221 -12.16 -13.59 -24.81
CA PHE A 221 -10.89 -13.86 -25.50
C PHE A 221 -11.01 -14.98 -26.53
N ALA A 222 -10.12 -14.98 -27.52
CA ALA A 222 -10.03 -16.02 -28.54
C ALA A 222 -8.70 -16.77 -28.46
N ARG A 223 -8.59 -17.87 -29.22
CA ARG A 223 -7.35 -18.64 -29.36
C ARG A 223 -6.16 -17.78 -29.82
N ALA A 224 -6.41 -16.78 -30.68
CA ALA A 224 -5.38 -15.85 -31.14
C ALA A 224 -4.80 -14.99 -30.00
N ASP A 225 -5.62 -14.63 -29.01
CA ASP A 225 -5.18 -13.85 -27.86
C ASP A 225 -4.26 -14.65 -26.95
N ILE A 226 -4.57 -15.93 -26.75
CA ILE A 226 -3.71 -16.85 -26.00
C ILE A 226 -2.34 -16.96 -26.66
N MET A 227 -2.31 -17.14 -27.99
CA MET A 227 -1.05 -17.21 -28.74
C MET A 227 -0.23 -15.93 -28.59
N ARG A 228 -0.88 -14.76 -28.67
CA ARG A 228 -0.23 -13.45 -28.53
C ARG A 228 0.32 -13.22 -27.12
N LEU A 229 -0.42 -13.61 -26.08
CA LEU A 229 -0.04 -13.34 -24.68
C LEU A 229 0.98 -14.33 -24.13
N THR A 230 0.91 -15.59 -24.54
CA THR A 230 1.71 -16.67 -23.93
C THR A 230 2.83 -17.15 -24.84
N GLY A 231 2.89 -16.65 -26.09
CA GLY A 231 3.89 -17.03 -27.10
C GLY A 231 3.74 -18.46 -27.63
N VAL A 232 2.66 -19.16 -27.28
CA VAL A 232 2.44 -20.54 -27.72
C VAL A 232 1.84 -20.63 -29.12
N THR A 233 2.07 -21.75 -29.80
CA THR A 233 1.49 -21.99 -31.12
C THR A 233 -0.01 -22.31 -31.03
N SER A 234 -0.68 -22.35 -32.18
CA SER A 234 -2.12 -22.54 -32.26
C SER A 234 -2.58 -23.81 -31.54
N SER A 235 -1.96 -24.96 -31.75
CA SER A 235 -2.38 -26.23 -31.13
C SER A 235 -2.36 -26.19 -29.57
N PRO A 236 -1.27 -25.78 -28.90
CA PRO A 236 -1.25 -25.56 -27.46
C PRO A 236 -2.29 -24.57 -26.93
N ALA A 237 -2.56 -23.47 -27.66
CA ALA A 237 -3.59 -22.52 -27.27
C ALA A 237 -4.99 -23.15 -27.29
N GLY A 238 -5.27 -24.02 -28.26
CA GLY A 238 -6.51 -24.81 -28.30
C GLY A 238 -6.63 -25.77 -27.12
N ALA A 239 -5.57 -26.52 -26.84
CA ALA A 239 -5.54 -27.46 -25.71
C ALA A 239 -5.71 -26.77 -24.34
N LEU A 240 -5.27 -25.51 -24.21
CA LEU A 240 -5.49 -24.70 -23.01
C LEU A 240 -6.98 -24.38 -22.83
N ILE A 241 -7.66 -23.95 -23.89
CA ILE A 241 -9.11 -23.68 -23.88
C ILE A 241 -9.88 -24.96 -23.52
N ASP A 242 -9.53 -26.09 -24.12
CA ASP A 242 -10.21 -27.37 -23.86
C ASP A 242 -10.09 -27.80 -22.39
N LYS A 243 -8.95 -27.51 -21.75
CA LYS A 243 -8.78 -27.75 -20.30
C LYS A 243 -9.62 -26.82 -19.44
N LEU A 244 -9.69 -25.53 -19.78
CA LEU A 244 -10.52 -24.57 -19.05
C LEU A 244 -12.00 -24.93 -19.18
N LYS A 245 -12.44 -25.37 -20.36
CA LYS A 245 -13.80 -25.86 -20.59
C LYS A 245 -14.12 -27.10 -19.76
N ALA A 246 -13.20 -28.09 -19.78
CA ALA A 246 -13.38 -29.33 -19.02
C ALA A 246 -13.45 -29.07 -17.51
N ALA A 247 -12.85 -27.99 -17.02
CA ALA A 247 -12.92 -27.55 -15.63
C ALA A 247 -14.10 -26.61 -15.32
N GLY A 248 -14.96 -26.30 -16.31
CA GLY A 248 -16.09 -25.38 -16.11
C GLY A 248 -15.69 -23.93 -15.85
N LEU A 249 -14.45 -23.54 -16.21
CA LEU A 249 -13.90 -22.21 -15.91
C LEU A 249 -14.07 -21.20 -17.06
N VAL A 250 -14.56 -21.65 -18.22
CA VAL A 250 -14.85 -20.79 -19.38
C VAL A 250 -16.09 -21.25 -20.13
N GLU A 251 -16.83 -20.31 -20.71
CA GLU A 251 -17.99 -20.59 -21.55
C GLU A 251 -17.90 -19.86 -22.91
N PRO A 252 -18.52 -20.39 -23.98
CA PRO A 252 -18.54 -19.73 -25.27
C PRO A 252 -19.47 -18.51 -25.29
N VAL A 253 -18.99 -17.39 -25.83
CA VAL A 253 -19.78 -16.15 -25.94
C VAL A 253 -20.58 -16.15 -27.26
N THR A 254 -21.89 -15.99 -27.18
CA THR A 254 -22.76 -15.82 -28.36
C THR A 254 -22.82 -14.35 -28.78
N GLY A 255 -22.82 -14.06 -30.08
CA GLY A 255 -22.97 -12.69 -30.61
C GLY A 255 -21.71 -11.86 -30.85
N GLN A 256 -20.53 -12.24 -30.35
CA GLN A 256 -19.27 -11.49 -30.55
C GLN A 256 -18.28 -12.09 -31.57
N GLY A 257 -18.72 -13.06 -32.37
CA GLY A 257 -17.91 -13.80 -33.35
C GLY A 257 -17.63 -15.25 -32.92
N LYS A 258 -17.47 -16.15 -33.89
CA LYS A 258 -17.25 -17.59 -33.62
C LYS A 258 -15.93 -17.82 -32.87
N GLY A 259 -15.96 -18.62 -31.81
CA GLY A 259 -14.76 -19.12 -31.12
C GLY A 259 -14.19 -18.21 -30.03
N LYS A 260 -14.99 -17.31 -29.47
CA LYS A 260 -14.66 -16.52 -28.27
C LYS A 260 -15.18 -17.18 -26.99
N TYR A 261 -14.43 -17.00 -25.91
CA TYR A 261 -14.72 -17.54 -24.59
C TYR A 261 -14.60 -16.45 -23.53
N GLN A 262 -15.36 -16.56 -22.45
CA GLN A 262 -15.22 -15.73 -21.26
C GLN A 262 -15.00 -16.61 -20.04
N PHE A 263 -14.29 -16.11 -19.04
CA PHE A 263 -14.11 -16.83 -17.78
C PHE A 263 -15.39 -16.81 -16.96
N VAL A 264 -15.67 -17.91 -16.27
CA VAL A 264 -16.82 -18.04 -15.38
C VAL A 264 -16.41 -18.81 -14.13
N MET A 265 -16.97 -18.42 -12.98
CA MET A 265 -16.84 -19.21 -11.76
C MET A 265 -17.57 -20.54 -11.94
N PRO A 266 -16.96 -21.67 -11.53
CA PRO A 266 -17.65 -22.95 -11.57
C PRO A 266 -18.82 -22.91 -10.58
N ILE A 267 -19.99 -23.36 -11.03
CA ILE A 267 -21.17 -23.50 -10.16
C ILE A 267 -20.90 -24.67 -9.22
N GLU A 268 -20.96 -24.47 -7.91
CA GLU A 268 -20.92 -25.57 -6.93
C GLU A 268 -22.15 -26.47 -7.17
N GLU A 269 -21.94 -27.66 -7.71
CA GLU A 269 -22.95 -28.72 -7.66
C GLU A 269 -23.03 -29.23 -6.20
N ASN A 270 -24.11 -28.85 -5.51
CA ASN A 270 -24.54 -29.45 -4.24
C ASN A 270 -24.94 -30.92 -4.41
#